data_AF-A0A386U8Q2-F1
#
_entry.id   AF-A0A386U8Q2-F1
#
_cell.length_a   1.000
_cell.length_b   1.000
_cell.length_c   1.000
_cell.angle_alpha   90.00
_cell.angle_beta   90.00
_cell.angle_gamma   90.00
#
_symmetry.space_group_name_H-M   'P 1'
#
loop_
_entity.id
_entity.type
_entity.pdbx_description
1 polymer ?
#
loop_
_entity_poly.entity_id
_entity_poly.type
_entity_poly.pdbx_seq_one_letter_code
_entity_poly.pdbx_strand_id
1 'polypeptide(L)'
;MAEPDRTPSAAQPAEPGPDADMDDIERDIERTRSQLSGTVEALAAKANVPQRAKETARAAQPTLILAASAVGVALVALLWWRRRRS
;
A
#
# COMPACT_ATOMS: atom_id res chain seq x y z
N MET A 1 39.51 -8.94 -13.86
CA MET A 1 38.52 -9.60 -12.99
C MET A 1 37.90 -8.47 -12.17
N ALA A 2 36.73 -7.98 -12.58
CA ALA A 2 36.11 -6.81 -11.95
C ALA A 2 35.40 -7.27 -10.68
N GLU A 3 35.84 -6.78 -9.51
CA GLU A 3 35.13 -6.97 -8.25
C GLU A 3 33.86 -6.09 -8.30
N PRO A 4 32.65 -6.63 -8.03
CA PRO A 4 31.46 -5.80 -7.99
C PRO A 4 31.48 -4.94 -6.72
N ASP A 5 31.15 -3.66 -6.88
CA ASP A 5 30.86 -2.68 -5.84
C ASP A 5 30.00 -3.32 -4.72
N ARG A 6 30.62 -3.64 -3.58
CA ARG A 6 29.88 -3.85 -2.34
C ARG A 6 29.54 -2.48 -1.78
N THR A 7 28.37 -1.99 -2.14
CA THR A 7 27.72 -0.92 -1.37
C THR A 7 27.73 -1.31 0.13
N PRO A 8 28.06 -0.39 1.05
CA PRO A 8 28.08 -0.72 2.47
C PRO A 8 26.66 -1.07 2.90
N SER A 9 26.40 -2.37 3.04
CA SER A 9 25.16 -2.94 3.56
C SER A 9 24.94 -2.32 4.93
N ALA A 10 23.84 -1.59 5.09
CA ALA A 10 23.43 -0.99 6.36
C ALA A 10 23.52 -2.07 7.45
N ALA A 11 24.53 -1.94 8.32
CA ALA A 11 24.93 -2.82 9.42
C ALA A 11 24.04 -4.07 9.62
N GLN A 12 24.27 -5.12 8.82
CA GLN A 12 23.74 -6.43 9.18
C GLN A 12 24.46 -6.89 10.47
N PRO A 13 23.74 -7.34 11.50
CA PRO A 13 24.36 -7.95 12.67
C PRO A 13 25.30 -9.07 12.23
N ALA A 14 26.46 -9.17 12.87
CA ALA A 14 27.40 -10.24 12.58
C ALA A 14 26.76 -11.58 12.89
N GLU A 15 26.76 -12.50 11.93
CA GLU A 15 26.29 -13.86 12.15
C GLU A 15 27.15 -14.56 13.22
N PRO A 16 26.56 -15.45 14.03
CA PRO A 16 27.30 -16.26 14.97
C PRO A 16 28.43 -17.05 14.27
N GLY A 17 29.63 -17.00 14.85
CA GLY A 17 30.79 -17.73 14.33
C GLY A 17 30.75 -19.22 14.66
N PRO A 18 31.70 -20.02 14.13
CA PRO A 18 31.76 -21.46 14.36
C PRO A 18 31.98 -21.89 15.82
N ASP A 19 32.44 -20.96 16.67
CA ASP A 19 32.63 -21.16 18.11
C ASP A 19 31.43 -20.67 18.96
N ALA A 20 30.31 -20.27 18.33
CA ALA A 20 29.12 -19.80 19.03
C ALA A 20 28.48 -20.93 19.86
N ASP A 21 28.04 -20.60 21.06
CA ASP A 21 27.30 -21.52 21.91
C ASP A 21 25.82 -21.61 21.48
N MET A 22 25.09 -22.58 22.05
CA MET A 22 23.70 -22.82 21.68
C MET A 22 22.78 -21.63 21.98
N ASP A 23 23.06 -20.91 23.08
CA ASP A 23 22.30 -19.73 23.48
C ASP A 23 22.45 -18.59 22.47
N ASP A 24 23.66 -18.42 21.91
CA ASP A 24 23.94 -17.41 20.90
C ASP A 24 23.21 -17.69 19.58
N ILE A 25 23.11 -18.97 19.18
CA ILE A 25 22.34 -19.38 18.00
C ILE A 25 20.83 -19.16 18.23
N GLU A 26 20.30 -19.54 19.39
CA GLU A 26 18.87 -19.34 19.70
C GLU A 26 18.49 -17.85 19.70
N ARG A 27 19.32 -16.99 20.28
CA ARG A 27 19.12 -15.53 20.26
C ARG A 27 19.09 -14.97 18.85
N ASP A 28 19.95 -15.48 17.96
CA ASP A 28 20.01 -15.00 16.58
C ASP A 28 18.81 -15.46 15.75
N ILE A 29 18.34 -16.68 15.95
CA ILE A 29 17.10 -17.18 15.34
C ILE A 29 15.91 -16.33 15.77
N GLU A 30 15.78 -16.02 17.06
CA GLU A 30 14.67 -15.20 17.55
C GLU A 30 14.74 -13.77 16.99
N ARG A 31 15.95 -13.20 16.94
CA ARG A 31 16.18 -11.90 16.30
C ARG A 31 15.74 -11.92 14.83
N THR A 32 16.19 -12.90 14.06
CA THR A 32 15.86 -13.01 12.63
C THR A 32 14.37 -13.22 12.43
N ARG A 33 13.72 -14.06 13.25
CA ARG A 33 12.26 -14.26 13.22
C ARG A 33 11.52 -12.94 13.45
N SER A 34 11.93 -12.15 14.44
CA SER A 34 11.29 -10.86 14.73
C SER A 34 11.43 -9.86 13.58
N GLN A 35 12.61 -9.78 12.95
CA GLN A 35 12.86 -8.91 11.79
C GLN A 35 12.02 -9.32 10.58
N LEU A 36 11.92 -10.62 10.30
CA LEU A 36 11.09 -11.14 9.21
C LEU A 36 9.60 -10.92 9.49
N SER A 37 9.13 -11.11 10.73
CA SER A 37 7.75 -10.82 11.13
C SER A 37 7.39 -9.36 10.90
N GLY A 38 8.24 -8.41 11.30
CA GLY A 38 8.01 -6.98 11.04
C GLY A 38 7.96 -6.65 9.54
N THR A 39 8.78 -7.34 8.73
CA THR A 39 8.80 -7.14 7.28
C THR A 39 7.53 -7.69 6.61
N VAL A 40 7.04 -8.84 7.06
CA VAL A 40 5.77 -9.42 6.60
C VAL A 40 4.60 -8.51 6.94
N GLU A 41 4.57 -7.94 8.14
CA GLU A 41 3.52 -7.00 8.56
C GLU A 41 3.52 -5.73 7.70
N ALA A 42 4.70 -5.14 7.44
CA ALA A 42 4.85 -4.00 6.55
C ALA A 42 4.40 -4.31 5.12
N LEU A 43 4.68 -5.53 4.61
CA LEU A 43 4.25 -5.95 3.28
C LEU A 43 2.74 -6.21 3.23
N ALA A 44 2.15 -6.80 4.27
CA ALA A 44 0.71 -6.99 4.41
C ALA A 44 -0.04 -5.65 4.47
N ALA A 45 0.50 -4.66 5.18
CA ALA A 45 -0.04 -3.30 5.22
C ALA A 45 -0.08 -2.68 3.81
N LYS A 46 0.95 -2.90 2.99
CA LYS A 46 1.01 -2.43 1.60
C LYS A 46 0.07 -3.20 0.66
N ALA A 47 -0.11 -4.50 0.90
CA ALA A 47 -1.05 -5.33 0.15
C ALA A 47 -2.52 -4.96 0.40
N ASN A 48 -2.84 -4.34 1.53
CA ASN A 48 -4.20 -3.93 1.89
C ASN A 48 -4.68 -2.63 1.21
N VAL A 49 -3.83 -1.95 0.44
CA VAL A 49 -4.16 -0.69 -0.27
C VAL A 49 -5.38 -0.81 -1.21
N PRO A 50 -5.56 -1.89 -1.99
CA PRO A 50 -6.73 -2.04 -2.86
C PRO A 50 -8.03 -2.23 -2.08
N GLN A 51 -8.00 -2.91 -0.93
CA GLN A 51 -9.17 -3.02 -0.05
C GLN A 51 -9.50 -1.67 0.58
N ARG A 52 -8.48 -0.95 1.10
CA ARG A 52 -8.67 0.41 1.62
C ARG A 52 -9.24 1.38 0.58
N ALA A 53 -8.77 1.32 -0.66
CA ALA A 53 -9.30 2.13 -1.75
C ALA A 53 -10.77 1.79 -2.09
N LYS A 54 -11.16 0.51 -2.01
CA LYS A 54 -12.54 0.07 -2.21
C LYS A 54 -13.44 0.49 -1.04
N GLU A 55 -12.94 0.42 0.19
CA GLU A 55 -13.65 0.89 1.40
C GLU A 55 -13.90 2.39 1.36
N THR A 56 -12.89 3.20 1.03
CA THR A 56 -13.05 4.66 0.90
C THR A 56 -13.99 5.04 -0.26
N ALA A 57 -13.91 4.34 -1.40
CA ALA A 57 -14.85 4.54 -2.50
C ALA A 57 -16.30 4.20 -2.12
N ARG A 58 -16.53 3.11 -1.38
CA ARG A 58 -17.86 2.75 -0.86
C ARG A 58 -18.35 3.72 0.21
N ALA A 59 -17.47 4.22 1.07
CA ALA A 59 -17.82 5.21 2.08
C ALA A 59 -18.16 6.59 1.46
N ALA A 60 -17.60 6.92 0.29
CA ALA A 60 -17.91 8.16 -0.44
C ALA A 60 -19.19 8.06 -1.31
N GLN A 61 -19.72 6.86 -1.54
CA GLN A 61 -20.87 6.63 -2.44
C GLN A 61 -22.24 7.11 -1.93
N PRO A 62 -22.60 7.09 -0.64
CA PRO A 62 -23.96 7.49 -0.25
C PRO A 62 -24.22 9.00 -0.35
N THR A 63 -23.19 9.85 -0.44
CA THR A 63 -23.37 11.31 -0.38
C THR A 63 -23.21 12.02 -1.73
N LEU A 64 -22.45 11.45 -2.68
CA LEU A 64 -22.16 12.14 -3.95
C LEU A 64 -23.20 11.94 -5.06
N ILE A 65 -24.08 10.93 -4.96
CA ILE A 65 -25.16 10.72 -5.94
C ILE A 65 -26.25 11.82 -5.82
N LEU A 66 -26.32 12.55 -4.71
CA LEU A 66 -27.39 13.51 -4.46
C LEU A 66 -27.05 14.98 -4.79
N ALA A 67 -25.79 15.34 -5.08
CA ALA A 67 -25.39 16.76 -5.13
C ALA A 67 -24.74 17.26 -6.43
N ALA A 68 -24.54 16.43 -7.46
CA ALA A 68 -23.83 16.86 -8.67
C ALA A 68 -24.59 16.54 -9.96
N SER A 69 -25.78 17.13 -10.18
CA SER A 69 -26.41 17.06 -11.51
C SER A 69 -27.42 18.17 -11.85
N ALA A 70 -27.60 19.23 -11.06
CA ALA A 70 -28.60 20.24 -11.39
C ALA A 70 -28.24 21.06 -12.65
N VAL A 71 -26.97 21.47 -12.81
CA VAL A 71 -26.56 22.30 -13.96
C VAL A 71 -26.49 21.49 -15.26
N GLY A 72 -25.98 20.26 -15.21
CA GLY A 72 -25.89 19.38 -16.38
C GLY A 72 -27.27 19.00 -16.93
N VAL A 73 -28.20 18.63 -16.05
CA VAL A 73 -29.58 18.29 -16.44
C VAL A 73 -30.31 19.51 -16.98
N ALA A 74 -30.12 20.69 -16.37
CA ALA A 74 -30.75 21.93 -16.86
C ALA A 74 -30.27 22.33 -18.26
N LEU A 75 -28.97 22.21 -18.56
CA LEU A 75 -28.43 22.52 -19.88
C LEU A 75 -28.91 21.53 -20.95
N VAL A 76 -29.00 20.24 -20.63
CA VAL A 76 -29.53 19.22 -21.54
C VAL A 76 -31.02 19.45 -21.81
N ALA A 77 -31.80 19.74 -20.78
CA ALA A 77 -33.22 20.06 -20.92
C ALA A 77 -33.44 21.34 -21.76
N LEU A 78 -32.64 22.39 -21.53
CA LEU A 78 -32.69 23.64 -22.28
C LEU A 78 -32.34 23.43 -23.76
N LEU A 79 -31.31 22.64 -24.05
CA LEU A 79 -30.89 22.34 -25.42
C LEU A 79 -31.97 21.53 -26.17
N TRP A 80 -32.58 20.56 -25.48
CA TRP A 80 -33.67 19.77 -26.05
C TRP A 80 -34.90 20.62 -26.36
N TRP A 81 -35.27 21.54 -25.46
CA TRP A 81 -36.38 22.47 -25.68
C TRP A 81 -36.12 23.41 -26.87
N ARG A 82 -34.90 23.93 -27.00
CA ARG A 82 -34.53 24.83 -28.10
C ARG A 82 -34.57 24.14 -29.46
N ARG A 83 -34.14 22.87 -29.54
CA ARG A 83 -34.15 22.08 -30.78
C ARG A 83 -35.55 21.67 -31.22
N ARG A 84 -36.47 21.43 -30.30
CA ARG A 84 -37.85 21.03 -30.63
C ARG A 84 -38.70 22.20 -31.13
N ARG A 85 -38.33 23.43 -30.79
CA ARG A 85 -39.06 24.66 -31.16
C ARG A 85 -38.55 25.31 -32.45
N SER A 86 -37.40 24.88 -32.96
CA SER A 86 -36.90 25.21 -34.30
C SER A 86 -37.38 24.14 -35.28
#